data_AF-A0A4V1FCQ1-F1
#
_entry.id   AF-A0A4V1FCQ1-F1
#
_cell.length_a   1.000
_cell.length_b   1.000
_cell.length_c   1.000
_cell.angle_alpha   90.00
_cell.angle_beta   90.00
_cell.angle_gamma   90.00
#
_symmetry.space_group_name_H-M   'P 1'
#
loop_
_entity.id
_entity.type
_entity.pdbx_description
1 polymer ?
#
loop_
_entity_poly.entity_id
_entity_poly.type
_entity_poly.pdbx_seq_one_letter_code
_entity_poly.pdbx_strand_id
1 'polypeptide(L)'
;MSIQEWLHSNRDYATGRQLYEQHGSSTALKKVFALGESVYNRERLLAELKALLPAAPLPKPAAVPKPLQKEKPAKVKPISTTEKHVLIHRVKEQMYKLYREREEQHAIMGMEHLAAEDRYKHALRVLEISDRLTELWQQLQYIEQHGALPAPEPKYTIPDSGAEMLKLLANLKSQRSRLRNKPDRQEDYQLVCQRIEEIERRLKDGNQ
;
A
#
# COMPACT_ATOMS: atom_id res chain seq x y z
N MET A 1 -17.30 30.56 -18.14
CA MET A 1 -17.49 29.84 -16.88
C MET A 1 -16.19 29.95 -16.11
N SER A 2 -16.21 30.44 -14.88
CA SER A 2 -15.00 30.55 -14.05
C SER A 2 -14.73 29.23 -13.29
N ILE A 3 -13.49 29.02 -12.84
CA ILE A 3 -13.13 27.83 -12.03
C ILE A 3 -14.00 27.75 -10.76
N GLN A 4 -14.33 28.90 -10.15
CA GLN A 4 -15.23 28.97 -8.99
C GLN A 4 -16.66 28.55 -9.33
N GLU A 5 -17.22 29.01 -10.44
CA GLU A 5 -18.56 28.61 -10.89
C GLU A 5 -18.64 27.12 -11.20
N TRP A 6 -17.59 26.55 -11.81
CA TRP A 6 -17.53 25.13 -12.11
C TRP A 6 -17.42 24.25 -10.87
N LEU A 7 -16.71 24.68 -9.83
CA LEU A 7 -16.63 23.94 -8.56
C LEU A 7 -17.97 23.83 -7.81
N HIS A 8 -18.89 24.77 -8.05
CA HIS A 8 -20.23 24.79 -7.46
C HIS A 8 -21.32 24.22 -8.38
N SER A 9 -20.98 23.86 -9.62
CA SER A 9 -21.91 23.26 -10.59
C SER A 9 -21.89 21.72 -10.53
N ASN A 10 -22.50 21.06 -11.52
CA ASN A 10 -22.51 19.60 -11.66
C ASN A 10 -21.11 19.00 -12.00
N ARG A 11 -20.04 19.83 -12.01
CA ARG A 11 -18.63 19.44 -12.18
C ARG A 11 -18.43 18.52 -13.38
N ASP A 12 -18.95 18.95 -14.52
CA ASP A 12 -18.80 18.26 -15.79
C ASP A 12 -17.32 18.18 -16.19
N TYR A 13 -16.87 16.99 -16.56
CA TYR A 13 -15.45 16.69 -16.77
C TYR A 13 -14.88 17.41 -18.01
N ALA A 14 -15.65 17.45 -19.09
CA ALA A 14 -15.25 18.13 -20.32
C ALA A 14 -15.01 19.63 -20.08
N THR A 15 -15.92 20.26 -19.33
CA THR A 15 -15.82 21.67 -18.93
C THR A 15 -14.65 21.93 -17.98
N GLY A 16 -14.41 21.05 -17.00
CA GLY A 16 -13.27 21.17 -16.08
C GLY A 16 -11.91 21.05 -16.78
N ARG A 17 -11.82 20.15 -17.77
CA ARG A 17 -10.60 19.99 -18.57
C ARG A 17 -10.28 21.26 -19.36
N GLN A 18 -11.27 21.89 -19.98
CA GLN A 18 -11.07 23.15 -20.70
C GLN A 18 -10.58 24.27 -19.77
N LEU A 19 -11.10 24.33 -18.55
CA LEU A 19 -10.65 25.30 -17.54
C LEU A 19 -9.19 25.05 -17.13
N TYR A 20 -8.79 23.78 -17.00
CA TYR A 20 -7.40 23.44 -16.69
C TYR A 20 -6.45 23.63 -17.88
N GLU A 21 -6.94 23.48 -19.12
CA GLU A 21 -6.16 23.79 -20.31
C GLU A 21 -5.79 25.29 -20.37
N GLN A 22 -6.73 26.14 -19.97
CA GLN A 22 -6.59 27.60 -19.97
C GLN A 22 -5.76 28.13 -18.80
N HIS A 23 -5.93 27.57 -17.60
CA HIS A 23 -5.30 28.08 -16.37
C HIS A 23 -4.18 27.20 -15.80
N GLY A 24 -4.07 25.96 -16.26
CA GLY A 24 -3.11 24.98 -15.74
C GLY A 24 -1.71 25.20 -16.29
N SER A 25 -0.73 25.05 -15.40
CA SER A 25 0.70 25.21 -15.70
C SER A 25 1.38 23.93 -16.18
N SER A 26 0.83 22.75 -15.88
CA SER A 26 1.46 21.45 -16.20
C SER A 26 1.02 20.90 -17.55
N THR A 27 1.94 20.88 -18.51
CA THR A 27 1.73 20.29 -19.85
C THR A 27 1.55 18.77 -19.83
N ALA A 28 2.12 18.08 -18.84
CA ALA A 28 1.93 16.64 -18.64
C ALA A 28 0.50 16.32 -18.20
N LEU A 29 -0.06 17.10 -17.26
CA LEU A 29 -1.42 16.90 -16.77
C LEU A 29 -2.48 17.24 -17.82
N LYS A 30 -2.22 18.23 -18.68
CA LYS A 30 -3.07 18.51 -19.85
C LYS A 30 -3.21 17.30 -20.77
N LYS A 31 -2.11 16.61 -21.06
CA LYS A 31 -2.13 15.36 -21.85
C LYS A 31 -2.87 14.24 -21.13
N VAL A 32 -2.68 14.10 -19.82
CA VAL A 32 -3.38 13.08 -19.01
C VAL A 32 -4.89 13.30 -18.99
N PHE A 33 -5.35 14.55 -18.84
CA PHE A 33 -6.77 14.87 -18.89
C PHE A 33 -7.36 14.81 -20.31
N ALA A 34 -6.52 14.90 -21.34
CA ALA A 34 -6.93 14.70 -22.73
C ALA A 34 -7.23 13.23 -23.08
N LEU A 35 -6.64 12.27 -22.36
CA LEU A 35 -6.80 10.82 -22.61
C LEU A 35 -8.21 10.29 -22.27
N GLY A 36 -9.00 10.99 -21.46
CA GLY A 36 -10.40 10.65 -21.18
C GLY A 36 -10.79 10.73 -19.71
N GLU A 37 -12.10 10.65 -19.45
CA GLU A 37 -12.64 10.65 -18.10
C GLU A 37 -12.38 9.30 -17.41
N SER A 38 -11.72 9.36 -16.27
CA SER A 38 -11.64 8.26 -15.30
C SER A 38 -11.86 8.83 -13.91
N VAL A 39 -12.28 7.99 -12.96
CA VAL A 39 -12.49 8.41 -11.56
C VAL A 39 -11.24 9.12 -11.01
N TYR A 40 -10.07 8.56 -11.29
CA TYR A 40 -8.77 9.15 -10.93
C TYR A 40 -8.52 10.50 -11.60
N ASN A 41 -8.74 10.59 -12.92
CA ASN A 41 -8.52 11.84 -13.65
C ASN A 41 -9.48 12.94 -13.19
N ARG A 42 -10.71 12.59 -12.79
CA ARG A 42 -11.71 13.53 -12.30
C ARG A 42 -11.32 14.11 -10.94
N GLU A 43 -10.89 13.26 -10.00
CA GLU A 43 -10.40 13.70 -8.70
C GLU A 43 -9.14 14.57 -8.82
N ARG A 44 -8.21 14.17 -9.69
CA ARG A 44 -6.98 14.91 -9.93
C ARG A 44 -7.24 16.27 -10.58
N LEU A 45 -8.13 16.32 -11.58
CA LEU A 45 -8.55 17.57 -12.23
C LEU A 45 -9.19 18.54 -11.22
N LEU A 46 -10.02 18.03 -10.31
CA LEU A 46 -10.62 18.82 -9.24
C LEU A 46 -9.58 19.38 -8.27
N ALA A 47 -8.61 18.58 -7.85
CA ALA A 47 -7.56 19.01 -6.94
C ALA A 47 -6.69 20.12 -7.56
N GLU A 48 -6.34 19.95 -8.83
CA GLU A 48 -5.52 20.89 -9.57
C GLU A 48 -6.27 22.21 -9.87
N LEU A 49 -7.54 22.15 -10.26
CA LEU A 49 -8.37 23.35 -10.45
C LEU A 49 -8.59 24.12 -9.14
N LYS A 50 -8.73 23.42 -8.00
CA LYS A 50 -8.78 24.08 -6.68
C LYS A 50 -7.46 24.76 -6.34
N ALA A 51 -6.32 24.18 -6.71
CA ALA A 51 -5.01 24.75 -6.46
C ALA A 51 -4.72 26.01 -7.32
N LEU A 52 -5.40 26.15 -8.46
CA LEU A 52 -5.29 27.32 -9.34
C LEU A 52 -6.13 28.52 -8.86
N LEU A 53 -7.06 28.31 -7.91
CA LEU A 53 -7.74 29.42 -7.25
C LEU A 53 -6.82 30.01 -6.18
N PRO A 54 -6.66 31.35 -6.13
CA PRO A 54 -5.89 31.98 -5.07
C PRO A 54 -6.61 31.78 -3.73
N ALA A 55 -6.23 30.74 -3.00
CA ALA A 55 -6.57 30.60 -1.60
C ALA A 55 -5.72 31.60 -0.81
N ALA A 56 -6.41 32.49 -0.09
CA ALA A 56 -5.87 33.46 0.83
C ALA A 56 -4.74 32.89 1.73
N PRO A 57 -3.75 33.70 2.12
CA PRO A 57 -2.60 33.24 2.86
C PRO A 57 -3.03 32.73 4.24
N LEU A 58 -2.83 31.44 4.50
CA LEU A 58 -2.89 30.93 5.88
C LEU A 58 -1.71 31.53 6.66
N PRO A 59 -1.95 32.16 7.82
CA PRO A 59 -0.92 32.86 8.57
C PRO A 59 0.12 31.87 9.10
N LYS A 60 1.39 32.16 8.82
CA LYS A 60 2.54 31.55 9.52
C LYS A 60 2.39 31.81 11.02
N PRO A 61 2.39 30.80 11.90
CA PRO A 61 2.57 31.03 13.32
C PRO A 61 4.04 31.44 13.55
N ALA A 62 4.21 32.65 14.07
CA ALA A 62 5.48 33.20 14.51
C ALA A 62 6.12 32.33 15.60
N ALA A 63 7.44 32.20 15.54
CA ALA A 63 8.26 31.63 16.59
C ALA A 63 8.21 32.50 17.86
N VAL A 64 7.81 31.93 19.00
CA VAL A 64 8.02 32.49 20.35
C VAL A 64 8.23 31.29 21.31
N PRO A 65 9.12 31.40 22.33
CA PRO A 65 9.88 30.26 22.85
C PRO A 65 9.17 29.43 23.93
N LYS A 66 9.69 28.21 24.12
CA LYS A 66 9.34 27.18 25.12
C LYS A 66 8.96 27.77 26.49
N PRO A 67 7.97 27.13 27.15
CA PRO A 67 8.25 26.53 28.46
C PRO A 67 8.01 25.01 28.47
N LEU A 68 8.85 24.33 29.24
CA LEU A 68 8.74 22.92 29.62
C LEU A 68 7.39 22.63 30.27
N GLN A 69 6.70 21.54 29.87
CA GLN A 69 6.37 20.43 30.78
C GLN A 69 5.51 19.32 30.12
N LYS A 70 5.96 18.09 30.44
CA LYS A 70 5.21 16.86 30.73
C LYS A 70 4.69 16.01 29.57
N GLU A 71 5.39 14.88 29.43
CA GLU A 71 5.04 13.67 28.70
C GLU A 71 3.64 13.14 29.08
N LYS A 72 2.83 12.87 28.05
CA LYS A 72 1.77 11.86 28.00
C LYS A 72 1.48 11.51 26.53
N PRO A 73 0.96 10.31 26.25
CA PRO A 73 1.44 9.46 25.15
C PRO A 73 1.03 9.94 23.76
N ALA A 74 1.91 9.66 22.81
CA ALA A 74 1.85 10.03 21.41
C ALA A 74 0.51 9.68 20.76
N LYS A 75 -0.32 10.71 20.52
CA LYS A 75 -1.32 10.66 19.45
C LYS A 75 -0.58 10.60 18.13
N VAL A 76 -0.73 9.47 17.44
CA VAL A 76 -0.30 9.24 16.06
C VAL A 76 -0.75 10.43 15.22
N LYS A 77 0.21 11.17 14.66
CA LYS A 77 -0.09 12.28 13.75
C LYS A 77 -0.78 11.70 12.51
N PRO A 78 -1.91 12.27 12.05
CA PRO A 78 -2.46 11.90 10.76
C PRO A 78 -1.42 12.22 9.69
N ILE A 79 -0.99 11.20 8.96
CA ILE A 79 -0.05 11.29 7.84
C ILE A 79 -0.65 12.30 6.84
N SER A 80 0.17 13.25 6.40
CA SER A 80 -0.28 14.24 5.43
C SER A 80 -0.66 13.53 4.13
N THR A 81 -1.77 13.93 3.49
CA THR A 81 -2.22 13.39 2.19
C THR A 81 -1.07 13.32 1.17
N THR A 82 -0.12 14.25 1.24
CA THR A 82 1.09 14.28 0.41
C THR A 82 2.02 13.09 0.64
N GLU A 83 2.24 12.68 1.89
CA GLU A 83 3.14 11.58 2.26
C GLU A 83 2.57 10.23 1.81
N LYS A 84 1.25 10.03 1.95
CA LYS A 84 0.54 8.85 1.43
C LYS A 84 0.69 8.74 -0.09
N HIS A 85 0.55 9.85 -0.81
CA HIS A 85 0.71 9.85 -2.27
C HIS A 85 2.14 9.53 -2.71
N VAL A 86 3.15 10.09 -2.04
CA VAL A 86 4.56 9.78 -2.32
C VAL A 86 4.85 8.29 -2.11
N LEU A 87 4.29 7.71 -1.05
CA LEU A 87 4.46 6.30 -0.74
C LEU A 87 3.78 5.39 -1.77
N ILE A 88 2.54 5.67 -2.15
CA ILE A 88 1.83 4.93 -3.22
C ILE A 88 2.59 5.04 -4.54
N HIS A 89 3.09 6.24 -4.89
CA HIS A 89 3.88 6.43 -6.10
C HIS A 89 5.13 5.57 -6.11
N ARG A 90 5.88 5.53 -5.00
CA ARG A 90 7.07 4.70 -4.86
C ARG A 90 6.77 3.21 -5.04
N VAL A 91 5.69 2.71 -4.42
CA VAL A 91 5.28 1.30 -4.57
C VAL A 91 4.92 1.01 -6.04
N LYS A 92 4.17 1.90 -6.69
CA LYS A 92 3.80 1.75 -8.11
C LYS A 92 5.02 1.77 -9.04
N GLU A 93 6.04 2.61 -8.77
CA GLU A 93 7.28 2.59 -9.54
C GLU A 93 8.02 1.25 -9.43
N GLN A 94 8.04 0.64 -8.25
CA GLN A 94 8.64 -0.69 -8.06
C GLN A 94 7.87 -1.75 -8.83
N MET A 95 6.53 -1.71 -8.79
CA MET A 95 5.69 -2.62 -9.55
C MET A 95 5.91 -2.46 -11.06
N TYR A 96 6.00 -1.24 -11.57
CA TYR A 96 6.27 -0.99 -12.99
C TYR A 96 7.58 -1.61 -13.46
N LYS A 97 8.65 -1.47 -12.66
CA LYS A 97 9.95 -2.10 -12.95
C LYS A 97 9.83 -3.63 -13.03
N LEU A 98 9.10 -4.23 -12.09
CA LEU A 98 8.88 -5.68 -12.06
C LEU A 98 8.01 -6.17 -13.23
N TYR A 99 6.98 -5.43 -13.62
CA TYR A 99 6.19 -5.78 -14.82
C TYR A 99 7.04 -5.78 -16.07
N ARG A 100 7.88 -4.75 -16.24
CA ARG A 100 8.81 -4.68 -17.38
C ARG A 100 9.79 -5.85 -17.37
N GLU A 101 10.40 -6.13 -16.21
CA GLU A 101 11.31 -7.26 -16.07
C GLU A 101 10.62 -8.59 -16.40
N ARG A 102 9.38 -8.80 -15.94
CA ARG A 102 8.60 -10.00 -16.25
C ARG A 102 8.33 -10.15 -17.75
N GLU A 103 8.00 -9.06 -18.43
CA GLU A 103 7.80 -9.04 -19.88
C GLU A 103 9.09 -9.40 -20.63
N GLU A 104 10.23 -8.85 -20.20
CA GLU A 104 11.56 -9.19 -20.73
C GLU A 104 11.87 -10.69 -20.53
N GLN A 105 11.59 -11.24 -19.34
CA GLN A 105 11.79 -12.68 -19.08
C GLN A 105 10.92 -13.54 -20.01
N HIS A 106 9.64 -13.16 -20.20
CA HIS A 106 8.74 -13.87 -21.12
C HIS A 106 9.22 -13.80 -22.58
N ALA A 107 9.73 -12.65 -23.01
CA ALA A 107 10.31 -12.49 -24.34
C ALA A 107 11.55 -13.39 -24.54
N ILE A 108 12.45 -13.47 -23.55
CA ILE A 108 13.63 -14.32 -23.60
C ILE A 108 13.22 -15.80 -23.68
N MET A 109 12.27 -16.25 -22.86
CA MET A 109 11.79 -17.64 -22.90
C MET A 109 11.15 -18.02 -24.24
N GLY A 110 10.61 -17.04 -24.99
CA GLY A 110 10.06 -17.22 -26.33
C GLY A 110 11.10 -17.36 -27.44
N MET A 111 12.39 -17.17 -27.16
CA MET A 111 13.46 -17.34 -28.15
C MET A 111 13.64 -18.80 -28.54
N GLU A 112 13.71 -19.07 -29.84
CA GLU A 112 13.72 -20.41 -30.44
C GLU A 112 14.96 -21.23 -30.06
N HIS A 113 16.10 -20.57 -29.84
CA HIS A 113 17.39 -21.20 -29.56
C HIS A 113 17.81 -21.17 -28.07
N LEU A 114 16.89 -20.85 -27.16
CA LEU A 114 17.21 -20.84 -25.73
C LEU A 114 17.29 -22.28 -25.19
N ALA A 115 18.42 -22.62 -24.54
CA ALA A 115 18.59 -23.91 -23.89
C ALA A 115 17.55 -24.12 -22.78
N ALA A 116 17.15 -25.38 -22.55
CA ALA A 116 16.11 -25.72 -21.57
C ALA A 116 16.48 -25.28 -20.14
N GLU A 117 17.76 -25.38 -19.76
CA GLU A 117 18.23 -24.94 -18.44
C GLU A 117 18.11 -23.42 -18.25
N ASP A 118 18.44 -22.64 -19.28
CA ASP A 118 18.33 -21.18 -19.21
C ASP A 118 16.86 -20.76 -19.24
N ARG A 119 16.03 -21.43 -20.05
CA ARG A 119 14.58 -21.24 -20.03
C ARG A 119 14.00 -21.49 -18.64
N TYR A 120 14.49 -22.51 -17.93
CA TYR A 120 14.08 -22.80 -16.55
C TYR A 120 14.49 -21.68 -15.58
N LYS A 121 15.70 -21.13 -15.68
CA LYS A 121 16.15 -19.99 -14.86
C LYS A 121 15.24 -18.76 -15.06
N HIS A 122 14.88 -18.44 -16.30
CA HIS A 122 13.95 -17.35 -16.60
C HIS A 122 12.53 -17.62 -16.07
N ALA A 123 12.06 -18.86 -16.14
CA ALA A 123 10.76 -19.25 -15.56
C ALA A 123 10.73 -19.07 -14.04
N LEU A 124 11.77 -19.50 -13.32
CA LEU A 124 11.91 -19.26 -11.89
C LEU A 124 11.91 -17.76 -11.57
N ARG A 125 12.62 -16.97 -12.37
CA ARG A 125 12.63 -15.51 -12.19
C ARG A 125 11.24 -14.90 -12.35
N VAL A 126 10.43 -15.37 -13.29
CA VAL A 126 9.02 -14.95 -13.45
C VAL A 126 8.18 -15.28 -12.21
N LEU A 127 8.40 -16.44 -11.59
CA LEU A 127 7.71 -16.81 -10.35
C LEU A 127 8.08 -15.87 -9.21
N GLU A 128 9.37 -15.63 -8.99
CA GLU A 128 9.85 -14.68 -7.97
C GLU A 128 9.28 -13.27 -8.16
N ILE A 129 9.24 -12.79 -9.41
CA ILE A 129 8.65 -11.49 -9.75
C ILE A 129 7.16 -11.49 -9.45
N SER A 130 6.45 -12.58 -9.73
CA SER A 130 5.00 -12.70 -9.47
C SER A 130 4.71 -12.65 -7.98
N ASP A 131 5.47 -13.39 -7.17
CA ASP A 131 5.36 -13.36 -5.70
C ASP A 131 5.61 -11.94 -5.17
N ARG A 132 6.67 -11.29 -5.66
CA ARG A 132 7.00 -9.92 -5.25
C ARG A 132 5.93 -8.91 -5.65
N LEU A 133 5.31 -9.06 -6.82
CA LEU A 133 4.18 -8.23 -7.24
C LEU A 133 2.98 -8.41 -6.32
N THR A 134 2.68 -9.64 -5.88
CA THR A 134 1.63 -9.91 -4.90
C THR A 134 1.89 -9.19 -3.58
N GLU A 135 3.12 -9.23 -3.05
CA GLU A 135 3.50 -8.49 -1.84
C GLU A 135 3.31 -6.97 -2.01
N LEU A 136 3.70 -6.41 -3.15
CA LEU A 136 3.54 -4.98 -3.43
C LEU A 136 2.07 -4.58 -3.55
N TRP A 137 1.23 -5.43 -4.15
CA TRP A 137 -0.22 -5.22 -4.18
C TRP A 137 -0.83 -5.20 -2.78
N GLN A 138 -0.42 -6.13 -1.91
CA GLN A 138 -0.85 -6.14 -0.51
C GLN A 138 -0.41 -4.87 0.24
N GLN A 139 0.82 -4.42 0.03
CA GLN A 139 1.29 -3.14 0.59
C GLN A 139 0.46 -1.96 0.10
N LEU A 140 0.11 -1.93 -1.20
CA LEU A 140 -0.68 -0.85 -1.79
C LEU A 140 -2.09 -0.82 -1.21
N GLN A 141 -2.75 -1.98 -1.13
CA GLN A 141 -4.06 -2.12 -0.47
C GLN A 141 -4.01 -1.66 0.99
N TYR A 142 -2.97 -2.06 1.73
CA TYR A 142 -2.80 -1.66 3.13
C TYR A 142 -2.58 -0.15 3.28
N ILE A 143 -1.76 0.48 2.42
CA ILE A 143 -1.56 1.94 2.42
C ILE A 143 -2.86 2.67 2.08
N GLU A 144 -3.65 2.15 1.13
CA GLU A 144 -4.93 2.73 0.76
C GLU A 144 -5.92 2.70 1.94
N GLN A 145 -6.00 1.58 2.66
CA GLN A 145 -6.91 1.36 3.78
C GLN A 145 -6.46 2.04 5.09
N HIS A 146 -5.17 1.98 5.43
CA HIS A 146 -4.65 2.40 6.75
C HIS A 146 -3.78 3.65 6.70
N GLY A 147 -3.36 4.11 5.51
CA GLY A 147 -2.55 5.31 5.33
C GLY A 147 -1.07 5.15 5.68
N ALA A 148 -0.61 3.96 6.07
CA ALA A 148 0.78 3.66 6.44
C ALA A 148 1.27 2.40 5.71
N LEU A 149 2.58 2.14 5.69
CA LEU A 149 3.10 0.82 5.28
C LEU A 149 2.63 -0.25 6.28
N PRO A 150 2.36 -1.50 5.83
CA PRO A 150 2.18 -2.59 6.76
C PRO A 150 3.46 -2.68 7.61
N ALA A 151 3.30 -2.68 8.93
CA ALA A 151 4.41 -3.03 9.80
C ALA A 151 4.92 -4.40 9.31
N PRO A 152 6.25 -4.63 9.26
CA PRO A 152 6.77 -5.93 8.89
C PRO A 152 6.10 -6.94 9.83
N GLU A 153 5.25 -7.80 9.27
CA GLU A 153 4.69 -8.87 10.07
C GLU A 153 5.88 -9.64 10.64
N PRO A 154 5.95 -9.87 11.95
CA PRO A 154 6.96 -10.77 12.48
C PRO A 154 6.74 -12.09 11.75
N LYS A 155 7.66 -12.45 10.85
CA LYS A 155 7.65 -13.74 10.16
C LYS A 155 7.44 -14.77 11.25
N TYR A 156 6.29 -15.43 11.21
CA TYR A 156 5.94 -16.44 12.19
C TYR A 156 6.82 -17.66 11.88
N THR A 157 7.96 -17.73 12.56
CA THR A 157 8.84 -18.89 12.47
C THR A 157 8.47 -19.84 13.59
N ILE A 158 8.05 -21.06 13.24
CA ILE A 158 7.87 -22.12 14.24
C ILE A 158 9.27 -22.54 14.69
N PRO A 159 9.62 -22.41 15.98
CA PRO A 159 10.92 -22.83 16.48
C PRO A 159 11.13 -24.33 16.27
N ASP A 160 12.35 -24.78 15.99
CA ASP A 160 12.64 -26.20 15.80
C ASP A 160 12.82 -26.97 17.13
N SER A 161 12.97 -26.25 18.25
CA SER A 161 13.06 -26.83 19.59
C SER A 161 11.67 -27.12 20.20
N GLY A 162 11.43 -28.36 20.62
CA GLY A 162 10.16 -28.76 21.25
C GLY A 162 9.81 -27.96 22.51
N ALA A 163 10.81 -27.55 23.31
CA ALA A 163 10.59 -26.71 24.49
C ALA A 163 10.12 -25.29 24.12
N GLU A 164 10.61 -24.74 23.00
CA GLU A 164 10.20 -23.44 22.49
C GLU A 164 8.82 -23.50 21.82
N MET A 165 8.53 -24.59 21.11
CA MET A 165 7.18 -24.87 20.58
C MET A 165 6.13 -24.91 21.70
N LEU A 166 6.42 -25.57 22.82
CA LEU A 166 5.51 -25.62 23.98
C LEU A 166 5.27 -24.23 24.60
N LYS A 167 6.31 -23.42 24.74
CA LYS A 167 6.19 -22.02 25.22
C LYS A 167 5.35 -21.18 24.26
N LEU A 168 5.59 -21.30 22.96
CA LEU A 168 4.84 -20.60 21.93
C LEU A 168 3.37 -21.02 21.93
N LEU A 169 3.09 -22.30 22.07
CA LEU A 169 1.75 -22.86 22.18
C LEU A 169 1.00 -22.35 23.42
N ALA A 170 1.65 -22.22 24.57
CA ALA A 170 1.05 -21.63 25.76
C ALA A 170 0.66 -20.16 25.53
N ASN A 171 1.53 -19.38 24.88
CA ASN A 171 1.27 -17.99 24.52
C ASN A 171 0.10 -17.85 23.54
N LEU A 172 0.06 -18.69 22.49
CA LEU A 172 -1.01 -18.69 21.49
C LEU A 172 -2.36 -19.11 22.11
N LYS A 173 -2.38 -20.10 23.01
CA LYS A 173 -3.61 -20.48 23.74
C LYS A 173 -4.15 -19.33 24.60
N SER A 174 -3.26 -18.58 25.26
CA SER A 174 -3.62 -17.35 25.99
C SER A 174 -4.20 -16.29 25.06
N GLN A 175 -3.57 -16.07 23.90
CA GLN A 175 -4.02 -15.12 22.89
C GLN A 175 -5.40 -15.50 22.30
N ARG A 176 -5.62 -16.78 21.99
CA ARG A 176 -6.91 -17.33 21.55
C ARG A 176 -8.02 -17.01 22.55
N SER A 177 -7.75 -17.20 23.84
CA SER A 177 -8.73 -16.89 24.90
C SER A 177 -9.10 -15.41 24.94
N ARG A 178 -8.13 -14.51 24.71
CA ARG A 178 -8.37 -13.05 24.68
C ARG A 178 -9.12 -12.59 23.43
N LEU A 179 -8.96 -13.31 22.32
CA LEU A 179 -9.59 -12.99 21.04
C LEU A 179 -10.97 -13.63 20.85
N ARG A 180 -11.28 -14.72 21.58
CA ARG A 180 -12.55 -15.47 21.44
C ARG A 180 -13.82 -14.62 21.53
N ASN A 181 -13.81 -13.57 22.33
CA ASN A 181 -14.98 -12.72 22.58
C ASN A 181 -14.90 -11.37 21.85
N LYS A 182 -14.01 -11.23 20.86
CA LYS A 182 -13.75 -10.00 20.11
C LYS A 182 -14.17 -10.19 18.64
N PRO A 183 -15.45 -9.96 18.29
CA PRO A 183 -15.95 -10.19 16.92
C PRO A 183 -15.31 -9.27 15.88
N ASP A 184 -14.80 -8.11 16.32
CA ASP A 184 -14.00 -7.16 15.55
C ASP A 184 -12.61 -7.70 15.14
N ARG A 185 -12.16 -8.80 15.77
CA ARG A 185 -10.85 -9.42 15.52
C ARG A 185 -10.98 -10.91 15.20
N GLN A 186 -12.05 -11.27 14.49
CA GLN A 186 -12.34 -12.67 14.14
C GLN A 186 -11.27 -13.28 13.22
N GLU A 187 -10.69 -12.50 12.31
CA GLU A 187 -9.60 -12.93 11.43
C GLU A 187 -8.35 -13.29 12.24
N ASP A 188 -7.95 -12.45 13.20
CA ASP A 188 -6.85 -12.73 14.12
C ASP A 188 -7.10 -13.99 14.96
N TYR A 189 -8.35 -14.21 15.38
CA TYR A 189 -8.74 -15.40 16.13
C TYR A 189 -8.55 -16.68 15.28
N GLN A 190 -8.96 -16.66 14.01
CA GLN A 190 -8.77 -17.79 13.10
C GLN A 190 -7.28 -18.06 12.84
N LEU A 191 -6.49 -17.01 12.61
CA LEU A 191 -5.04 -17.14 12.41
C LEU A 191 -4.34 -17.76 13.63
N VAL A 192 -4.72 -17.36 14.84
CA VAL A 192 -4.18 -17.95 16.08
C VAL A 192 -4.59 -19.42 16.22
N CYS A 193 -5.81 -19.79 15.82
CA CYS A 193 -6.24 -21.19 15.86
C CYS A 193 -5.43 -22.06 14.89
N GLN A 194 -5.22 -21.60 13.65
CA GLN A 194 -4.40 -22.29 12.66
C GLN A 194 -2.95 -22.51 13.15
N ARG A 195 -2.35 -21.47 13.75
CA ARG A 195 -0.99 -21.56 14.32
C ARG A 195 -0.88 -22.56 15.48
N ILE A 196 -1.93 -22.67 16.31
CA ILE A 196 -1.96 -23.68 17.38
C ILE A 196 -1.98 -25.09 16.77
N GLU A 197 -2.82 -25.32 15.78
CA GLU A 197 -2.93 -26.62 15.11
C GLU A 197 -1.62 -27.05 14.43
N GLU A 198 -0.92 -26.11 13.80
CA GLU A 198 0.35 -26.36 13.13
C GLU A 198 1.46 -26.77 14.12
N ILE A 199 1.57 -26.09 15.26
CA ILE A 199 2.52 -26.48 16.33
C ILE A 199 2.13 -27.83 16.94
N GLU A 200 0.84 -28.06 17.21
CA GLU A 200 0.36 -29.32 17.79
C GLU A 200 0.64 -30.52 16.86
N ARG A 201 0.59 -30.32 15.53
CA ARG A 201 0.97 -31.33 14.55
C ARG A 201 2.47 -31.61 14.59
N ARG A 202 3.32 -30.58 14.52
CA ARG A 202 4.79 -30.72 14.60
C ARG A 202 5.26 -31.42 15.88
N LEU A 203 4.63 -31.13 17.02
CA LEU A 203 4.94 -31.78 18.30
C LEU A 203 4.52 -33.26 18.34
N LYS A 204 3.50 -33.67 17.60
CA LYS A 204 3.10 -35.08 17.47
C LYS A 204 4.04 -35.84 16.55
N ASP A 205 4.39 -35.24 15.42
CA ASP A 205 5.25 -35.86 14.40
C ASP A 205 6.70 -36.01 14.87
N GLY A 206 7.20 -35.10 15.73
CA GLY A 206 8.54 -35.18 16.32
C GLY A 206 8.69 -36.12 17.52
N ASN A 207 7.61 -36.82 17.92
CA ASN A 207 7.58 -37.72 19.08
C ASN A 207 7.30 -39.19 18.69
N GLN A 208 7.40 -39.50 17.40
CA GLN A 208 7.45 -40.85 16.81
C GLN A 208 8.87 -41.18 16.35
#